data_AF-A0A399NXN9-F1
#
_entry.id   AF-A0A399NXN9-F1
#
_cell.length_a   1.000
_cell.length_b   1.000
_cell.length_c   1.000
_cell.angle_alpha   90.00
_cell.angle_beta   90.00
_cell.angle_gamma   90.00
#
_symmetry.space_group_name_H-M   'P 1'
#
loop_
_entity.id
_entity.type
_entity.pdbx_description
1 polymer ?
#
loop_
_entity_poly.entity_id
_entity_poly.type
_entity_poly.pdbx_seq_one_letter_code
_entity_poly.pdbx_strand_id
1 'polypeptide(L)'
;LLAPGQPVLAPRGSVREGSAARWFRRHAEGVFDVDDVVARAAELADLVAEARSAYALGDREILAVGFSNGANMALATTLLHPSALPATIAFSARWPLGDREPAADLSGTRITLLNGDADAMAPLVDVERTVREALAHG
;
A
#
# COMPACT_ATOMS: atom_id res chain seq x y z
N LEU A 1 11.91 16.78 1.75
CA LEU A 1 11.58 15.99 0.55
C LEU A 1 12.22 14.62 0.71
N LEU A 2 11.47 13.53 0.56
CA LEU A 2 11.98 12.16 0.76
C LEU A 2 12.99 11.75 -0.33
N ALA A 3 12.76 12.16 -1.58
CA ALA A 3 13.63 11.85 -2.72
C ALA A 3 13.74 13.06 -3.68
N PRO A 4 14.52 14.10 -3.33
CA PRO A 4 14.69 15.28 -4.18
C PRO A 4 15.24 14.90 -5.57
N GLY A 5 14.67 15.48 -6.63
CA GLY A 5 15.13 15.25 -8.00
C GLY A 5 14.73 13.91 -8.63
N GLN A 6 13.99 13.06 -7.92
CA GLN A 6 13.45 11.82 -8.49
C GLN A 6 12.12 12.06 -9.21
N PRO A 7 11.83 11.32 -10.31
CA PRO A 7 10.52 11.33 -10.95
C PRO A 7 9.42 10.86 -10.01
N VAL A 8 8.22 11.43 -10.15
CA VAL A 8 7.07 11.14 -9.28
C VAL A 8 5.86 10.77 -10.12
N LEU A 9 5.22 9.66 -9.76
CA LEU A 9 3.86 9.31 -10.17
C LEU A 9 2.92 9.58 -8.99
N ALA A 10 1.87 10.36 -9.22
CA ALA A 10 0.88 10.70 -8.18
C ALA A 10 -0.54 10.32 -8.63
N PRO A 11 -0.84 9.01 -8.76
CA PRO A 11 -2.16 8.54 -9.14
C PRO A 11 -3.21 8.90 -8.07
N ARG A 12 -4.46 9.03 -8.52
CA ARG A 12 -5.62 9.30 -7.65
C ARG A 12 -6.41 8.01 -7.47
N GLY A 13 -6.78 7.69 -6.23
CA GLY A 13 -7.69 6.58 -5.93
C GLY A 13 -9.04 6.73 -6.65
N SER A 14 -9.55 5.61 -7.17
CA SER A 14 -10.75 5.55 -8.02
C SER A 14 -12.07 5.51 -7.24
N VAL A 15 -12.03 5.33 -5.92
CA VAL A 15 -13.21 5.24 -5.06
C VAL A 15 -13.61 6.62 -4.53
N ARG A 16 -14.91 6.83 -4.31
CA ARG A 16 -15.45 8.04 -3.69
C ARG A 16 -16.18 7.73 -2.39
N GLU A 17 -15.90 8.51 -1.35
CA GLU A 17 -16.67 8.56 -0.10
C GLU A 17 -17.21 9.99 0.02
N GLY A 18 -18.44 10.20 -0.46
CA GLY A 18 -18.99 11.54 -0.68
C GLY A 18 -18.17 12.35 -1.71
N SER A 19 -17.61 13.48 -1.28
CA SER A 19 -16.75 14.33 -2.12
C SER A 19 -15.29 13.89 -2.13
N ALA A 20 -14.83 13.10 -1.15
CA ALA A 20 -13.44 12.72 -0.98
C ALA A 20 -13.05 11.54 -1.88
N ALA A 21 -11.86 11.62 -2.49
CA ALA A 21 -11.25 10.49 -3.18
C ALA A 21 -10.64 9.51 -2.16
N ARG A 22 -10.79 8.22 -2.43
CA ARG A 22 -10.22 7.12 -1.66
C ARG A 22 -9.63 6.07 -2.58
N TRP A 23 -8.72 5.27 -2.03
CA TRP A 23 -8.16 4.13 -2.73
C TRP A 23 -9.10 2.93 -2.76
N PHE A 24 -9.84 2.71 -1.66
CA PHE A 24 -10.76 1.58 -1.49
C PHE A 24 -11.94 1.95 -0.57
N ARG A 25 -13.02 1.18 -0.66
CA ARG A 25 -14.24 1.28 0.14
C ARG A 25 -14.01 0.83 1.58
N ARG A 26 -14.81 1.36 2.50
CA ARG A 26 -14.88 0.93 3.91
C ARG A 26 -16.33 0.84 4.35
N HIS A 27 -16.65 -0.09 5.25
CA HIS A 27 -17.98 -0.19 5.85
C HIS A 27 -18.17 0.84 6.97
N ALA A 28 -17.10 1.14 7.69
CA ALA A 28 -17.03 2.18 8.71
C ALA A 28 -15.57 2.64 8.89
N GLU A 29 -15.36 3.63 9.75
CA GLU A 29 -14.02 4.02 10.16
C GLU A 29 -13.25 2.82 10.73
N GLY A 30 -12.07 2.52 10.16
CA GLY A 30 -11.26 1.38 10.56
C GLY A 30 -11.78 0.00 10.13
N VAL A 31 -12.93 -0.08 9.45
CA VAL A 31 -13.53 -1.34 8.99
C VAL A 31 -13.54 -1.36 7.45
N PHE A 32 -12.49 -1.93 6.86
CA PHE A 32 -12.29 -1.93 5.41
C PHE A 32 -13.19 -2.95 4.70
N ASP A 33 -13.62 -2.62 3.48
CA ASP A 33 -14.14 -3.61 2.54
C ASP A 33 -12.92 -4.31 1.93
N VAL A 34 -12.54 -5.46 2.50
CA VAL A 34 -11.28 -6.15 2.16
C VAL A 34 -11.30 -6.68 0.73
N ASP A 35 -12.45 -7.08 0.20
CA ASP A 35 -12.57 -7.48 -1.20
C ASP A 35 -12.28 -6.31 -2.14
N ASP A 36 -12.77 -5.13 -1.78
CA ASP A 36 -12.41 -3.91 -2.50
C ASP A 36 -10.92 -3.57 -2.35
N VAL A 37 -10.32 -3.71 -1.15
CA VAL A 37 -8.87 -3.52 -0.97
C VAL A 37 -8.06 -4.40 -1.93
N VAL A 38 -8.38 -5.70 -2.00
CA VAL A 38 -7.67 -6.64 -2.88
C VAL A 38 -7.86 -6.25 -4.35
N ALA A 39 -9.08 -5.91 -4.76
CA ALA A 39 -9.35 -5.49 -6.14
C ALA A 39 -8.59 -4.20 -6.51
N ARG A 40 -8.57 -3.20 -5.62
CA ARG A 40 -7.86 -1.93 -5.85
C ARG A 40 -6.34 -2.10 -5.79
N ALA A 41 -5.84 -3.08 -5.04
CA ALA A 41 -4.43 -3.43 -5.01
C ALA A 41 -3.96 -3.94 -6.38
N ALA A 42 -4.76 -4.82 -7.00
CA ALA A 42 -4.50 -5.33 -8.34
C ALA A 42 -4.56 -4.21 -9.39
N GLU A 43 -5.57 -3.34 -9.33
CA GLU A 43 -5.67 -2.19 -10.24
C GLU A 43 -4.46 -1.24 -10.12
N LEU A 44 -3.95 -1.02 -8.91
CA LEU A 44 -2.74 -0.21 -8.73
C LEU A 44 -1.49 -0.91 -9.29
N ALA A 45 -1.39 -2.23 -9.17
CA ALA A 45 -0.31 -3.00 -9.78
C ALA A 45 -0.36 -2.91 -11.32
N ASP A 46 -1.55 -3.01 -11.92
CA ASP A 46 -1.75 -2.84 -13.36
C ASP A 46 -1.39 -1.42 -13.81
N LEU A 47 -1.79 -0.40 -13.04
CA LEU A 47 -1.42 1.00 -13.30
C LEU A 47 0.10 1.20 -13.29
N VAL A 48 0.83 0.53 -12.39
CA VAL A 48 2.29 0.58 -12.38
C VAL A 48 2.87 -0.05 -13.65
N ALA A 49 2.34 -1.18 -14.10
CA ALA A 49 2.76 -1.81 -15.35
C ALA A 49 2.49 -0.91 -16.57
N GLU A 50 1.32 -0.28 -16.64
CA GLU A 50 0.97 0.69 -17.68
C GLU A 50 1.91 1.90 -17.66
N ALA A 51 2.18 2.46 -16.47
CA ALA A 51 3.07 3.61 -16.30
C ALA A 51 4.51 3.28 -16.73
N ARG A 52 4.99 2.05 -16.48
CA ARG A 52 6.32 1.61 -16.95
C ARG A 52 6.43 1.70 -18.47
N SER A 53 5.41 1.23 -19.18
CA SER A 53 5.36 1.29 -20.65
C SER A 53 5.21 2.74 -21.13
N ALA A 54 4.21 3.46 -20.62
CA ALA A 54 3.86 4.81 -21.08
C ALA A 54 4.99 5.83 -20.87
N TYR A 55 5.77 5.69 -19.80
CA TYR A 55 6.85 6.62 -19.45
C TYR A 55 8.25 6.04 -19.64
N ALA A 56 8.38 4.89 -20.31
CA ALA A 56 9.65 4.20 -20.57
C ALA A 56 10.51 4.04 -19.30
N LEU A 57 9.90 3.59 -18.20
CA LEU A 57 10.58 3.46 -16.90
C LEU A 57 11.49 2.23 -16.83
N GLY A 58 11.39 1.29 -17.79
CA GLY A 58 12.16 0.04 -17.80
C GLY A 58 12.03 -0.72 -16.48
N ASP A 59 13.15 -1.25 -15.98
CA ASP A 59 13.24 -2.01 -14.72
C ASP A 59 13.54 -1.12 -13.51
N ARG A 60 13.33 0.21 -13.63
CA ARG A 60 13.54 1.10 -12.49
C ARG A 60 12.67 0.66 -11.32
N GLU A 61 13.27 0.61 -10.14
CA GLU A 61 12.53 0.31 -8.92
C GLU A 61 11.47 1.38 -8.65
N ILE A 62 10.26 0.95 -8.31
CA ILE A 62 9.19 1.85 -7.88
C ILE A 62 9.07 1.75 -6.37
N LEU A 63 9.30 2.87 -5.69
CA LEU A 63 9.04 3.03 -4.27
C LEU A 63 7.67 3.68 -4.10
N ALA A 64 6.72 2.95 -3.52
CA ALA A 64 5.44 3.55 -3.15
C ALA A 64 5.56 4.30 -1.82
N VAL A 65 4.97 5.50 -1.77
CA VAL A 65 4.92 6.31 -0.55
C VAL A 65 3.49 6.73 -0.34
N GLY A 66 2.93 6.37 0.82
CA GLY A 66 1.52 6.62 1.13
C GLY A 66 1.32 7.17 2.53
N PHE A 67 0.23 7.91 2.71
CA PHE A 67 -0.24 8.40 4.00
C PHE A 67 -1.67 7.91 4.28
N SER A 68 -1.91 7.41 5.49
CA SER A 68 -3.21 6.92 5.97
C SER A 68 -3.87 5.95 4.96
N ASN A 69 -5.00 6.30 4.34
CA ASN A 69 -5.64 5.44 3.34
C ASN A 69 -4.73 5.09 2.14
N GLY A 70 -3.88 6.03 1.69
CA GLY A 70 -2.89 5.75 0.65
C GLY A 70 -1.74 4.88 1.13
N ALA A 71 -1.39 4.95 2.41
CA ALA A 71 -0.40 4.06 3.02
C ALA A 71 -0.92 2.62 3.06
N ASN A 72 -2.19 2.44 3.45
CA ASN A 72 -2.85 1.14 3.47
C ASN A 72 -2.93 0.54 2.07
N MET A 73 -3.16 1.36 1.05
CA MET A 73 -3.20 0.88 -0.33
C MET A 73 -1.80 0.49 -0.83
N ALA A 74 -0.80 1.34 -0.62
CA ALA A 74 0.59 1.01 -0.97
C ALA A 74 1.06 -0.28 -0.28
N LEU A 75 0.73 -0.43 1.01
CA LEU A 75 1.03 -1.62 1.79
C LEU A 75 0.30 -2.86 1.25
N ALA A 76 -1.00 -2.78 0.98
CA ALA A 76 -1.77 -3.89 0.41
C ALA A 76 -1.20 -4.34 -0.95
N THR A 77 -0.90 -3.40 -1.84
CA THR A 77 -0.31 -3.73 -3.15
C THR A 77 1.09 -4.32 -3.00
N THR A 78 1.89 -3.86 -2.04
CA THR A 78 3.21 -4.45 -1.76
C THR A 78 3.08 -5.88 -1.23
N LEU A 79 2.15 -6.12 -0.31
CA LEU A 79 1.91 -7.44 0.28
C LEU A 79 1.31 -8.45 -0.72
N LEU A 80 0.47 -7.99 -1.65
CA LEU A 80 -0.23 -8.87 -2.62
C LEU A 80 0.48 -8.97 -3.97
N HIS A 81 1.22 -7.93 -4.37
CA HIS A 81 1.85 -7.79 -5.68
C HIS A 81 3.30 -7.25 -5.55
N PRO A 82 4.19 -7.93 -4.80
CA PRO A 82 5.55 -7.45 -4.52
C PRO A 82 6.40 -7.24 -5.77
N SER A 83 6.11 -7.95 -6.87
CA SER A 83 6.80 -7.74 -8.16
C SER A 83 6.46 -6.39 -8.81
N ALA A 84 5.27 -5.85 -8.57
CA ALA A 84 4.87 -4.54 -9.08
C ALA A 84 5.41 -3.42 -8.18
N LEU A 85 5.30 -3.60 -6.86
CA LEU A 85 5.77 -2.66 -5.83
C LEU A 85 6.66 -3.38 -4.82
N PRO A 86 7.99 -3.46 -5.06
CA PRO A 86 8.91 -4.17 -4.17
C PRO A 86 9.26 -3.35 -2.91
N ALA A 87 8.90 -2.07 -2.86
CA ALA A 87 9.22 -1.21 -1.73
C ALA A 87 8.09 -0.22 -1.41
N THR A 88 7.78 -0.07 -0.12
CA THR A 88 6.80 0.90 0.39
C THR A 88 7.28 1.62 1.64
N ILE A 89 7.03 2.94 1.70
CA ILE A 89 7.01 3.73 2.93
C ILE A 89 5.56 4.11 3.25
N ALA A 90 5.07 3.64 4.39
CA ALA A 90 3.69 3.74 4.80
C ALA A 90 3.56 4.53 6.11
N PHE A 91 3.01 5.74 6.02
CA PHE A 91 2.80 6.65 7.14
C PHE A 91 1.38 6.50 7.72
N SER A 92 1.26 6.32 9.04
CA SER A 92 -0.04 6.14 9.74
C SER A 92 -0.86 5.02 9.07
N ALA A 93 -0.22 3.87 8.85
CA ALA A 93 -0.82 2.75 8.14
C ALA A 93 -1.45 1.73 9.09
N ARG A 94 -2.45 1.01 8.57
CA ARG A 94 -3.11 -0.11 9.22
C ARG A 94 -2.90 -1.37 8.42
N TRP A 95 -3.08 -2.53 9.07
CA TRP A 95 -3.15 -3.82 8.39
C TRP A 95 -4.31 -3.80 7.39
N PRO A 96 -4.06 -3.94 6.07
CA PRO A 96 -5.10 -3.68 5.08
C PRO A 96 -5.85 -4.93 4.63
N LEU A 97 -5.36 -6.13 4.98
CA LEU A 97 -5.81 -7.38 4.36
C LEU A 97 -6.91 -8.12 5.15
N GLY A 98 -7.31 -7.64 6.33
CA GLY A 98 -8.28 -8.36 7.17
C GLY A 98 -7.80 -9.79 7.43
N ASP A 99 -8.57 -10.79 7.00
CA ASP A 99 -8.22 -12.22 7.11
C ASP A 99 -7.61 -12.81 5.82
N ARG A 100 -7.25 -11.96 4.85
CA ARG A 100 -6.54 -12.39 3.63
C ARG A 100 -5.05 -12.52 3.92
N GLU A 101 -4.44 -13.53 3.33
CA GLU A 101 -3.00 -13.76 3.38
C GLU A 101 -2.25 -12.86 2.39
N PRO A 102 -1.02 -12.43 2.72
CA PRO A 102 -0.13 -11.80 1.76
C PRO A 102 0.35 -12.82 0.70
N ALA A 103 1.12 -12.34 -0.28
CA ALA A 103 1.79 -13.20 -1.24
C ALA A 103 2.69 -14.21 -0.53
N ALA A 104 2.79 -15.42 -1.10
CA ALA A 104 3.51 -16.54 -0.48
C ALA A 104 5.03 -16.27 -0.32
N ASP A 105 5.59 -15.39 -1.15
CA ASP A 105 7.00 -15.00 -1.12
C ASP A 105 7.11 -13.48 -1.17
N LEU A 106 7.61 -12.90 -0.09
CA LEU A 106 7.94 -11.48 0.04
C LEU A 106 9.45 -11.24 0.04
N SER A 107 10.27 -12.24 -0.28
CA SER A 107 11.73 -12.11 -0.31
C SER A 107 12.17 -10.93 -1.17
N GLY A 108 13.00 -10.05 -0.59
CA GLY A 108 13.48 -8.84 -1.25
C GLY A 108 12.52 -7.66 -1.22
N THR A 109 11.32 -7.82 -0.64
CA THR A 109 10.37 -6.73 -0.41
C THR A 109 10.82 -5.88 0.77
N ARG A 110 10.69 -4.55 0.65
CA ARG A 110 11.07 -3.60 1.71
C ARG A 110 9.88 -2.76 2.17
N ILE A 111 9.51 -2.94 3.44
CA ILE A 111 8.39 -2.22 4.05
C ILE A 111 8.92 -1.32 5.18
N THR A 112 8.68 -0.01 5.08
CA THR A 112 8.93 0.95 6.16
C THR A 112 7.61 1.45 6.71
N LEU A 113 7.37 1.26 8.00
CA LEU A 113 6.16 1.71 8.71
C LEU A 113 6.52 2.88 9.61
N LEU A 114 5.75 3.97 9.52
CA LEU A 114 5.96 5.19 10.29
C LEU A 114 4.63 5.57 10.96
N ASN A 115 4.40 5.02 12.15
CA ASN A 115 3.19 5.23 12.94
C ASN A 115 3.52 5.98 14.23
N GLY A 116 2.55 6.74 14.74
CA GLY A 116 2.67 7.41 16.03
C GLY A 116 2.15 6.52 17.17
N ASP A 117 2.86 6.49 18.29
CA ASP A 117 2.48 5.66 19.45
C ASP A 117 1.11 6.02 20.04
N ALA A 118 0.64 7.26 19.82
CA ALA A 118 -0.65 7.77 20.30
C ALA A 118 -1.73 7.85 19.19
N ASP A 119 -1.48 7.30 18.00
CA ASP A 119 -2.42 7.35 16.88
C ASP A 119 -3.55 6.33 17.06
N ALA A 120 -4.71 6.80 17.52
CA ALA A 120 -5.91 5.97 17.69
C ALA A 120 -6.50 5.47 16.35
N MET A 121 -6.18 6.13 15.24
CA MET A 121 -6.65 5.77 13.91
C MET A 121 -5.84 4.62 13.31
N ALA A 122 -4.54 4.58 13.60
CA ALA A 122 -3.61 3.55 13.13
C ALA A 122 -2.81 2.91 14.28
N PRO A 123 -3.47 2.08 15.11
CA PRO A 123 -2.88 1.55 16.34
C PRO A 123 -1.68 0.63 16.08
N LEU A 124 -0.74 0.57 17.03
CA LEU A 124 0.49 -0.23 16.90
C LEU A 124 0.25 -1.74 16.71
N VAL A 125 -0.88 -2.29 17.15
CA VAL A 125 -1.22 -3.71 16.91
C VAL A 125 -1.29 -4.04 15.41
N ASP A 126 -1.70 -3.08 14.58
CA ASP A 126 -1.73 -3.25 13.13
C ASP A 126 -0.31 -3.26 12.55
N VAL A 127 0.61 -2.45 13.11
CA VAL A 127 2.04 -2.43 12.75
C VAL A 127 2.71 -3.76 13.13
N GLU A 128 2.49 -4.21 14.35
CA GLU A 128 3.01 -5.50 14.85
C GLU A 128 2.51 -6.67 14.00
N ARG A 129 1.24 -6.62 13.58
CA ARG A 129 0.69 -7.59 12.64
C ARG A 129 1.41 -7.53 11.31
N THR A 130 1.55 -6.35 10.69
CA THR A 130 2.28 -6.22 9.42
C THR A 130 3.70 -6.77 9.51
N VAL A 131 4.45 -6.46 10.57
CA VAL A 131 5.82 -6.97 10.77
C VAL A 131 5.82 -8.50 10.87
N ARG A 132 4.90 -9.08 11.66
CA ARG A 132 4.80 -10.53 11.83
C ARG A 132 4.49 -11.25 10.52
N GLU A 133 3.47 -10.80 9.80
CA GLU A 133 3.04 -11.44 8.55
C GLU A 133 4.10 -11.27 7.46
N ALA A 134 4.74 -10.09 7.37
CA ALA A 134 5.81 -9.88 6.38
C ALA A 134 6.99 -10.82 6.61
N LEU A 135 7.51 -10.90 7.85
CA LEU A 135 8.64 -11.76 8.20
C LEU A 135 8.35 -13.26 8.09
N ALA A 136 7.08 -13.66 8.18
CA ALA A 136 6.68 -15.05 7.99
C ALA A 136 6.75 -15.48 6.51
N HIS A 137 6.83 -14.52 5.57
CA HIS A 137 6.78 -14.75 4.12
C HIS A 137 8.08 -14.36 3.38
N GLY A 138 9.12 -13.87 4.07
CA GLY A 138 10.43 -13.51 3.49
C GLY A 138 10.96 -12.17 3.98
#